data_AF-F6W941-F1
#
_entry.id   AF-F6W941-F1
#
_cell.length_a   1.000
_cell.length_b   1.000
_cell.length_c   1.000
_cell.angle_alpha   90.00
_cell.angle_beta   90.00
_cell.angle_gamma   90.00
#
_symmetry.space_group_name_H-M   'P 1'
#
loop_
_entity.id
_entity.type
_entity.pdbx_description
1 polymer ?
#
loop_
_entity_poly.entity_id
_entity_poly.type
_entity_poly.pdbx_seq_one_letter_code
_entity_poly.pdbx_strand_id
1 'polypeptide(L)'
;MELQPPEASTAVVSIPRQLPGSHSEAGVQGLSAGDDSELGSHCVAQTGLDLLASSNPPPSASQNAEITETGSDCVAQAGLQFLASSDPPVSASKNAEVTGTMSQDTEVDMKEVELNELEPEKQPMNAASGAAMAVVGAEKNGLVKIKVAEDEAEAAAAAKFTGLSKEELLKVAGSPGWVRTRWVLLLLFWLGWLGMLAGAVVIIVRAPRCRELPAQKWWHTGALYRIGDLQAFQGHGSGNLAGLKGRLDYLSSLKVKGLVLGPLHKNQKDDVAQTDLLQIDPNFGSKEDFDSLLQSAKKKSIRVILDLTPNYRGENLWFSTQVDSVATKVKDALEFWLQAGVDGFQVRDIENLKDASSFLAEWENITKGFSEDRLLIAGTNSSDLQQIVSLLESNKDLLLTSSYLSDSSFTGEHTKSLVTQYLNATGNRWCSWSLSQAGLLTSFLPAQLLRLYQLMLFTLPGTPVFSYGDEIGLKAAALPGQPVEAPVMLWDESSFPDIPGAVSANMTVKGQSEDPGSLLSLFRQLSDQRSKERSLLHGDFHTFSSGPGLFSYIRHWDQNERFLVVLNFGDVGLSAGLQASDLPASASLPTKADLVLSTQPGREEGSPLELERLKLEPHEGLLLRFPYVA
;
A
#
# COMPACT_ATOMS: atom_id res chain seq x y z
N MET A 1 14.65 72.02 -0.47
CA MET A 1 13.93 73.15 0.14
C MET A 1 12.54 72.63 0.44
N GLU A 2 12.23 72.44 1.72
CA GLU A 2 10.96 71.85 2.15
C GLU A 2 9.77 72.73 1.79
N LEU A 3 8.59 72.11 1.68
CA LEU A 3 7.38 72.53 2.42
C LEU A 3 6.25 71.49 2.26
N GLN A 4 5.63 71.15 3.39
CA GLN A 4 4.52 70.20 3.52
C GLN A 4 3.82 70.49 4.88
N PRO A 5 2.50 70.31 5.04
CA PRO A 5 1.39 70.35 4.07
C PRO A 5 0.53 71.60 4.32
N PRO A 6 -0.78 71.57 4.04
CA PRO A 6 -1.72 71.84 5.15
C PRO A 6 -2.81 70.75 5.31
N GLU A 7 -3.28 70.57 6.55
CA GLU A 7 -4.45 69.75 6.88
C GLU A 7 -5.76 70.55 6.71
N ALA A 8 -6.90 69.85 6.55
CA ALA A 8 -8.22 70.45 6.58
C ALA A 8 -9.22 69.59 7.39
N SER A 9 -9.90 70.23 8.34
CA SER A 9 -10.68 69.58 9.40
C SER A 9 -11.93 68.82 8.94
N THR A 10 -12.09 67.63 9.53
CA THR A 10 -13.33 67.07 10.11
C THR A 10 -14.56 67.98 10.15
N ALA A 11 -15.71 67.44 9.74
CA ALA A 11 -17.04 67.83 10.23
C ALA A 11 -17.97 66.61 10.27
N VAL A 12 -18.48 66.27 11.46
CA VAL A 12 -19.51 65.25 11.69
C VAL A 12 -20.85 65.95 11.93
N VAL A 13 -21.95 65.40 11.41
CA VAL A 13 -23.33 65.86 11.68
C VAL A 13 -24.16 64.68 12.18
N SER A 14 -25.04 64.92 13.15
CA SER A 14 -25.60 63.89 14.04
C SER A 14 -27.06 64.14 14.40
N ILE A 15 -27.81 63.06 14.75
CA ILE A 15 -29.05 63.07 15.59
C ILE A 15 -30.31 63.63 14.86
N PRO A 16 -31.58 63.23 15.18
CA PRO A 16 -32.11 62.41 16.29
C PRO A 16 -33.00 61.17 15.95
N ARG A 17 -33.42 60.51 17.05
CA ARG A 17 -34.56 59.60 17.32
C ARG A 17 -35.90 59.96 16.57
N GLN A 18 -36.99 59.17 16.55
CA GLN A 18 -37.54 58.23 17.55
C GLN A 18 -38.66 57.29 16.99
N LEU A 19 -39.20 56.42 17.87
CA LEU A 19 -40.37 55.52 17.68
C LEU A 19 -41.71 56.25 17.36
N PRO A 20 -42.72 55.49 16.89
CA PRO A 20 -44.08 55.59 17.44
C PRO A 20 -44.73 54.23 17.78
N GLY A 21 -45.86 54.23 18.51
CA GLY A 21 -46.68 53.04 18.76
C GLY A 21 -48.08 53.31 19.35
N SER A 22 -48.98 52.36 19.08
CA SER A 22 -50.30 52.04 19.69
C SER A 22 -51.51 53.01 19.63
N HIS A 23 -52.71 52.38 19.74
CA HIS A 23 -54.09 52.90 19.97
C HIS A 23 -54.94 53.34 18.73
N SER A 24 -56.23 52.97 18.61
CA SER A 24 -57.07 52.02 19.41
C SER A 24 -58.33 51.50 18.67
N GLU A 25 -58.95 50.44 19.25
CA GLU A 25 -60.42 50.17 19.36
C GLU A 25 -61.25 49.73 18.10
N ALA A 26 -62.36 48.96 18.21
CA ALA A 26 -63.10 48.37 19.35
C ALA A 26 -63.88 47.06 19.01
N GLY A 27 -64.37 46.33 20.04
CA GLY A 27 -65.45 45.30 19.95
C GLY A 27 -65.01 43.83 20.22
N VAL A 28 -65.03 43.26 21.45
CA VAL A 28 -66.18 42.86 22.33
C VAL A 28 -66.99 41.70 21.71
N GLN A 29 -67.19 40.50 22.30
CA GLN A 29 -67.24 40.00 23.71
C GLN A 29 -66.77 38.50 23.75
N GLY A 30 -66.49 37.76 24.84
CA GLY A 30 -66.39 37.98 26.32
C GLY A 30 -66.78 36.70 27.12
N LEU A 31 -66.55 36.66 28.46
CA LEU A 31 -66.82 35.55 29.43
C LEU A 31 -65.89 34.29 29.30
N SER A 32 -65.46 33.56 30.35
CA SER A 32 -65.62 33.69 31.83
C SER A 32 -64.40 33.08 32.58
N ALA A 33 -64.22 33.41 33.87
CA ALA A 33 -63.28 32.82 34.85
C ALA A 33 -63.79 31.46 35.42
N GLY A 34 -63.07 30.68 36.25
CA GLY A 34 -61.69 30.83 36.80
C GLY A 34 -61.33 29.81 37.92
N ASP A 35 -60.09 29.90 38.40
CA ASP A 35 -59.55 29.68 39.77
C ASP A 35 -59.60 28.33 40.56
N ASP A 36 -58.54 28.19 41.39
CA ASP A 36 -58.39 27.53 42.71
C ASP A 36 -58.45 26.00 42.97
N SER A 37 -57.23 25.42 43.01
CA SER A 37 -56.57 24.87 44.24
C SER A 37 -56.78 23.42 44.77
N GLU A 38 -55.62 22.81 45.08
CA GLU A 38 -55.24 22.01 46.28
C GLU A 38 -55.51 20.50 46.48
N LEU A 39 -54.59 19.93 47.30
CA LEU A 39 -54.62 18.69 48.10
C LEU A 39 -54.50 17.28 47.45
N GLY A 40 -53.57 16.47 47.98
CA GLY A 40 -53.44 15.02 47.70
C GLY A 40 -52.01 14.46 47.86
N SER A 41 -51.64 13.93 49.03
CA SER A 41 -50.27 13.47 49.35
C SER A 41 -50.19 12.04 49.93
N HIS A 42 -48.97 11.46 49.96
CA HIS A 42 -48.58 10.18 50.60
C HIS A 42 -49.04 8.86 49.91
N CYS A 43 -48.34 7.71 50.00
CA CYS A 43 -46.98 7.40 50.47
C CYS A 43 -46.40 6.07 49.93
N VAL A 44 -45.06 6.03 49.80
CA VAL A 44 -44.08 4.97 50.16
C VAL A 44 -44.55 3.50 50.34
N ALA A 45 -43.87 2.57 49.63
CA ALA A 45 -43.27 1.36 50.22
C ALA A 45 -42.24 0.67 49.29
N GLN A 46 -41.09 0.26 49.84
CA GLN A 46 -40.20 -0.78 49.27
C GLN A 46 -40.24 -2.02 50.18
N THR A 47 -40.13 -3.22 49.60
CA THR A 47 -39.51 -4.41 50.23
C THR A 47 -39.27 -5.49 49.18
N GLY A 48 -38.29 -6.36 49.42
CA GLY A 48 -38.13 -7.65 48.75
C GLY A 48 -37.43 -8.63 49.69
N LEU A 49 -37.46 -9.94 49.41
CA LEU A 49 -36.57 -10.95 50.00
C LEU A 49 -36.61 -12.29 49.23
N ASP A 50 -35.51 -12.61 48.55
CA ASP A 50 -34.68 -13.83 48.63
C ASP A 50 -35.18 -15.28 48.94
N LEU A 51 -34.44 -16.24 48.32
CA LEU A 51 -34.08 -17.64 48.74
C LEU A 51 -34.99 -18.89 48.47
N LEU A 52 -34.45 -19.80 47.62
CA LEU A 52 -34.36 -21.29 47.74
C LEU A 52 -35.63 -22.19 47.67
N ALA A 53 -35.61 -23.47 47.22
CA ALA A 53 -34.63 -24.29 46.46
C ALA A 53 -35.22 -25.67 46.01
N SER A 54 -34.50 -26.39 45.11
CA SER A 54 -34.62 -27.85 44.79
C SER A 54 -35.89 -28.27 44.01
N SER A 55 -35.97 -29.36 43.22
CA SER A 55 -35.12 -30.57 43.09
C SER A 55 -35.10 -31.16 41.64
N ASN A 56 -34.29 -32.20 41.41
CA ASN A 56 -34.15 -33.03 40.18
C ASN A 56 -34.05 -34.53 40.63
N PRO A 57 -34.06 -35.60 39.78
CA PRO A 57 -34.22 -35.69 38.33
C PRO A 57 -35.27 -36.78 37.83
N PRO A 58 -35.01 -37.91 37.09
CA PRO A 58 -35.88 -38.38 35.97
C PRO A 58 -36.22 -39.92 36.06
N PRO A 59 -36.20 -40.80 35.02
CA PRO A 59 -36.57 -40.77 33.58
C PRO A 59 -37.56 -41.91 33.17
N SER A 60 -37.88 -42.10 31.87
CA SER A 60 -38.10 -43.44 31.20
C SER A 60 -38.50 -43.33 29.71
N ALA A 61 -38.53 -44.44 28.96
CA ALA A 61 -38.82 -44.51 27.52
C ALA A 61 -39.44 -45.86 27.06
N SER A 62 -40.18 -45.87 25.94
CA SER A 62 -40.72 -47.04 25.20
C SER A 62 -40.95 -46.64 23.72
N GLN A 63 -40.39 -47.30 22.70
CA GLN A 63 -40.68 -48.64 22.12
C GLN A 63 -41.96 -48.76 21.25
N ASN A 64 -41.74 -48.64 19.93
CA ASN A 64 -42.12 -49.53 18.80
C ASN A 64 -43.54 -50.16 18.65
N ALA A 65 -44.15 -49.81 17.51
CA ALA A 65 -44.59 -50.69 16.39
C ALA A 65 -45.83 -51.63 16.45
N GLU A 66 -46.81 -51.34 15.58
CA GLU A 66 -47.60 -52.26 14.71
C GLU A 66 -48.19 -51.36 13.56
N ILE A 67 -48.18 -51.63 12.23
CA ILE A 67 -48.51 -52.79 11.36
C ILE A 67 -50.06 -52.96 11.26
N THR A 68 -50.73 -53.15 10.09
CA THR A 68 -50.41 -53.76 8.77
C THR A 68 -51.17 -53.12 7.56
N GLU A 69 -50.67 -53.34 6.32
CA GLU A 69 -51.32 -53.63 4.99
C GLU A 69 -52.68 -52.99 4.56
N THR A 70 -53.00 -52.78 3.26
CA THR A 70 -52.70 -53.45 1.96
C THR A 70 -52.56 -52.43 0.80
N GLY A 71 -52.09 -52.72 -0.44
CA GLY A 71 -51.46 -53.91 -1.07
C GLY A 71 -51.40 -53.79 -2.62
N SER A 72 -50.44 -54.47 -3.28
CA SER A 72 -50.28 -54.66 -4.76
C SER A 72 -49.99 -53.43 -5.68
N ASP A 73 -49.25 -53.52 -6.80
CA ASP A 73 -48.26 -54.52 -7.28
C ASP A 73 -47.40 -54.03 -8.49
N CYS A 74 -46.23 -54.67 -8.72
CA CYS A 74 -45.49 -54.85 -10.00
C CYS A 74 -44.99 -53.64 -10.87
N VAL A 75 -43.93 -53.72 -11.72
CA VAL A 75 -42.65 -54.49 -11.75
C VAL A 75 -41.69 -53.97 -12.88
N ALA A 76 -40.40 -54.40 -12.89
CA ALA A 76 -39.33 -54.24 -13.93
C ALA A 76 -38.57 -52.87 -13.97
N GLN A 77 -37.24 -52.73 -14.18
CA GLN A 77 -36.16 -53.43 -14.94
C GLN A 77 -36.21 -53.19 -16.48
N ALA A 78 -35.13 -52.95 -17.25
CA ALA A 78 -33.67 -52.76 -17.03
C ALA A 78 -33.14 -51.62 -18.00
N GLY A 79 -31.87 -51.42 -18.39
CA GLY A 79 -30.57 -52.12 -18.28
C GLY A 79 -29.44 -51.40 -19.08
N LEU A 80 -28.26 -52.03 -19.27
CA LEU A 80 -27.18 -51.59 -20.20
C LEU A 80 -27.36 -52.29 -21.59
N GLN A 81 -26.74 -51.94 -22.74
CA GLN A 81 -25.30 -52.11 -23.05
C GLN A 81 -24.91 -51.78 -24.53
N PHE A 82 -23.72 -51.16 -24.73
CA PHE A 82 -22.74 -51.09 -25.86
C PHE A 82 -22.99 -51.48 -27.36
N LEU A 83 -22.09 -50.93 -28.22
CA LEU A 83 -21.65 -51.28 -29.63
C LEU A 83 -22.40 -50.62 -30.83
N ALA A 84 -21.84 -50.47 -32.05
CA ALA A 84 -20.48 -50.09 -32.58
C ALA A 84 -20.45 -50.03 -34.14
N SER A 85 -19.54 -49.22 -34.76
CA SER A 85 -19.18 -49.17 -36.22
C SER A 85 -20.25 -48.61 -37.20
N SER A 86 -19.95 -48.09 -38.42
CA SER A 86 -18.74 -48.08 -39.28
C SER A 86 -18.70 -46.92 -40.34
N ASP A 87 -17.52 -46.68 -40.94
CA ASP A 87 -17.08 -45.57 -41.87
C ASP A 87 -17.32 -45.78 -43.41
N PRO A 88 -16.64 -45.09 -44.37
CA PRO A 88 -16.61 -43.64 -44.77
C PRO A 88 -16.87 -43.44 -46.32
N PRO A 89 -16.49 -42.32 -47.03
CA PRO A 89 -15.10 -42.11 -47.53
C PRO A 89 -14.58 -40.65 -47.86
N VAL A 90 -13.30 -40.36 -47.52
CA VAL A 90 -12.21 -39.76 -48.38
C VAL A 90 -12.44 -38.37 -49.08
N SER A 91 -11.57 -37.33 -49.00
CA SER A 91 -10.10 -37.29 -49.26
C SER A 91 -9.29 -36.09 -48.69
N ALA A 92 -8.06 -36.39 -48.22
CA ALA A 92 -6.72 -35.78 -48.45
C ALA A 92 -6.48 -34.22 -48.50
N SER A 93 -5.31 -33.67 -48.09
CA SER A 93 -3.99 -34.27 -47.82
C SER A 93 -3.05 -33.44 -46.90
N LYS A 94 -2.20 -34.14 -46.11
CA LYS A 94 -0.81 -33.81 -45.69
C LYS A 94 -0.56 -32.53 -44.84
N ASN A 95 0.38 -32.50 -43.88
CA ASN A 95 1.60 -33.32 -43.69
C ASN A 95 2.06 -33.40 -42.21
N ALA A 96 2.77 -34.50 -41.88
CA ALA A 96 3.76 -34.67 -40.79
C ALA A 96 3.35 -34.60 -39.30
N GLU A 97 3.87 -35.57 -38.54
CA GLU A 97 3.64 -35.88 -37.12
C GLU A 97 4.98 -36.28 -36.49
N VAL A 98 5.24 -35.88 -35.22
CA VAL A 98 6.06 -36.65 -34.26
C VAL A 98 5.51 -36.41 -32.85
N THR A 99 5.35 -37.48 -32.06
CA THR A 99 4.99 -37.44 -30.64
C THR A 99 6.19 -37.81 -29.74
N GLY A 100 6.18 -37.41 -28.47
CA GLY A 100 7.25 -37.78 -27.53
C GLY A 100 7.15 -37.16 -26.14
N THR A 101 6.62 -37.91 -25.17
CA THR A 101 6.83 -37.66 -23.72
C THR A 101 8.16 -38.23 -23.27
N MET A 102 8.92 -37.48 -22.46
CA MET A 102 10.05 -38.01 -21.69
C MET A 102 10.25 -37.23 -20.40
N SER A 103 10.55 -37.97 -19.33
CA SER A 103 10.99 -37.47 -18.03
C SER A 103 12.27 -38.22 -17.66
N GLN A 104 13.35 -37.52 -17.31
CA GLN A 104 14.43 -38.09 -16.49
C GLN A 104 15.45 -37.05 -16.03
N ASP A 105 15.90 -37.22 -14.79
CA ASP A 105 17.16 -36.67 -14.27
C ASP A 105 18.37 -37.32 -14.98
N THR A 106 19.54 -36.69 -14.90
CA THR A 106 20.80 -37.34 -15.31
C THR A 106 21.97 -36.91 -14.41
N GLU A 107 22.51 -37.87 -13.67
CA GLU A 107 23.89 -37.80 -13.17
C GLU A 107 24.87 -37.90 -14.35
N VAL A 108 26.08 -37.37 -14.19
CA VAL A 108 27.17 -37.54 -15.15
C VAL A 108 28.43 -37.97 -14.39
N ASP A 109 28.79 -39.25 -14.53
CA ASP A 109 30.11 -39.79 -14.20
C ASP A 109 30.90 -39.98 -15.51
N MET A 110 32.16 -39.58 -15.53
CA MET A 110 33.10 -39.86 -16.62
C MET A 110 34.53 -39.98 -16.09
N LYS A 111 35.18 -41.09 -16.46
CA LYS A 111 36.55 -41.46 -16.08
C LYS A 111 37.56 -41.22 -17.20
N GLU A 112 38.78 -40.91 -16.77
CA GLU A 112 40.07 -41.38 -17.32
C GLU A 112 40.37 -41.19 -18.82
N VAL A 113 41.30 -40.28 -19.12
CA VAL A 113 42.23 -40.35 -20.26
C VAL A 113 43.64 -40.09 -19.73
N GLU A 114 44.61 -40.93 -20.08
CA GLU A 114 46.00 -40.82 -19.61
C GLU A 114 46.92 -40.02 -20.54
N LEU A 115 47.87 -39.32 -19.89
CA LEU A 115 49.19 -38.84 -20.30
C LEU A 115 49.63 -38.85 -21.78
N ASN A 116 50.28 -37.74 -22.15
CA ASN A 116 51.71 -37.80 -22.49
C ASN A 116 52.45 -36.50 -22.12
N GLU A 117 53.77 -36.59 -21.94
CA GLU A 117 54.62 -35.56 -21.31
C GLU A 117 55.22 -34.57 -22.33
N LEU A 118 55.55 -33.34 -21.87
CA LEU A 118 56.83 -32.66 -22.16
C LEU A 118 56.99 -31.35 -21.34
N GLU A 119 58.20 -31.15 -20.80
CA GLU A 119 58.69 -29.96 -20.07
C GLU A 119 59.13 -28.82 -21.06
N PRO A 120 59.35 -27.54 -20.66
CA PRO A 120 60.14 -27.15 -19.47
C PRO A 120 59.84 -25.82 -18.70
N GLU A 121 60.39 -25.79 -17.48
CA GLU A 121 60.98 -24.67 -16.70
C GLU A 121 60.30 -23.28 -16.49
N LYS A 122 60.14 -22.92 -15.19
CA LYS A 122 60.58 -21.68 -14.49
C LYS A 122 60.28 -20.31 -15.17
N GLN A 123 59.61 -19.32 -14.55
CA GLN A 123 59.69 -18.82 -13.16
C GLN A 123 58.42 -18.04 -12.74
N PRO A 124 58.20 -17.76 -11.44
CA PRO A 124 57.15 -16.86 -10.94
C PRO A 124 57.66 -15.43 -10.62
N MET A 125 56.78 -14.42 -10.70
CA MET A 125 56.47 -13.54 -9.56
C MET A 125 55.35 -12.51 -9.85
N ASN A 126 54.71 -12.05 -8.78
CA ASN A 126 53.81 -10.89 -8.80
C ASN A 126 54.61 -9.58 -8.93
N ALA A 127 54.04 -8.58 -9.59
CA ALA A 127 54.41 -7.18 -9.41
C ALA A 127 53.13 -6.31 -9.45
N ALA A 128 53.03 -5.33 -8.55
CA ALA A 128 51.88 -4.45 -8.44
C ALA A 128 52.21 -3.03 -8.93
N SER A 129 51.16 -2.26 -9.25
CA SER A 129 51.13 -0.80 -9.33
C SER A 129 52.21 -0.10 -10.19
N GLY A 130 51.86 0.26 -11.42
CA GLY A 130 52.68 1.15 -12.25
C GLY A 130 52.15 2.59 -12.25
N ALA A 131 52.94 3.55 -11.72
CA ALA A 131 52.69 4.98 -11.90
C ALA A 131 53.95 5.85 -11.62
N ALA A 132 54.75 6.15 -12.66
CA ALA A 132 55.54 7.41 -12.76
C ALA A 132 56.26 7.54 -14.13
N MET A 133 56.15 8.73 -14.73
CA MET A 133 57.05 9.29 -15.77
C MET A 133 58.31 9.89 -15.08
N ALA A 134 59.42 10.29 -15.72
CA ALA A 134 60.13 9.99 -16.98
C ALA A 134 61.42 10.89 -17.00
N VAL A 135 62.21 10.91 -18.09
CA VAL A 135 63.26 11.94 -18.42
C VAL A 135 64.54 11.92 -17.53
N VAL A 136 65.79 12.21 -17.96
CA VAL A 136 66.62 11.91 -19.17
C VAL A 136 68.06 12.45 -18.89
N GLY A 137 69.11 11.84 -19.48
CA GLY A 137 70.52 12.30 -19.44
C GLY A 137 71.50 11.15 -19.21
N ALA A 138 72.52 10.86 -20.05
CA ALA A 138 73.73 11.64 -20.39
C ALA A 138 74.74 11.70 -19.21
N GLU A 139 76.04 11.40 -19.35
CA GLU A 139 76.88 11.32 -20.56
C GLU A 139 78.15 10.41 -20.43
N LYS A 140 78.66 9.93 -21.58
CA LYS A 140 80.06 9.60 -21.96
C LYS A 140 81.07 8.84 -21.04
N ASN A 141 81.61 7.77 -21.65
CA ASN A 141 83.03 7.39 -21.76
C ASN A 141 83.81 6.92 -20.51
N GLY A 142 84.41 5.72 -20.60
CA GLY A 142 85.37 5.19 -19.62
C GLY A 142 86.85 5.28 -20.06
N LEU A 143 87.76 5.04 -19.11
CA LEU A 143 89.19 4.82 -19.35
C LEU A 143 89.75 3.81 -18.33
N VAL A 144 90.71 2.98 -18.75
CA VAL A 144 91.25 1.87 -17.94
C VAL A 144 92.60 2.22 -17.30
N LYS A 145 92.71 2.04 -15.98
CA LYS A 145 93.89 1.59 -15.19
C LYS A 145 93.45 1.42 -13.71
N ILE A 146 93.53 0.25 -13.05
CA ILE A 146 94.63 -0.69 -12.75
C ILE A 146 95.33 -0.36 -11.41
N LYS A 147 95.49 -1.41 -10.58
CA LYS A 147 95.97 -1.47 -9.18
C LYS A 147 94.91 -0.96 -8.18
N VAL A 148 94.39 -1.75 -7.22
CA VAL A 148 94.95 -2.83 -6.36
C VAL A 148 95.98 -2.30 -5.35
N ALA A 149 95.51 -1.99 -4.14
CA ALA A 149 95.91 -2.70 -2.92
C ALA A 149 95.18 -2.08 -1.69
N GLU A 150 93.99 -2.56 -1.35
CA GLU A 150 93.36 -2.34 -0.03
C GLU A 150 92.32 -3.43 0.29
N ASP A 151 92.71 -4.69 0.06
CA ASP A 151 91.99 -5.85 0.61
C ASP A 151 92.15 -5.86 2.15
N GLU A 152 91.04 -5.76 2.87
CA GLU A 152 90.74 -6.43 4.16
C GLU A 152 89.45 -5.89 4.81
N ALA A 153 89.01 -4.67 4.46
CA ALA A 153 87.86 -4.01 5.11
C ALA A 153 86.46 -4.43 4.57
N GLU A 154 86.28 -4.56 3.25
CA GLU A 154 84.94 -4.69 2.65
C GLU A 154 84.41 -6.14 2.52
N ALA A 155 85.28 -7.14 2.63
CA ALA A 155 84.89 -8.56 2.49
C ALA A 155 83.90 -9.04 3.57
N ALA A 156 83.88 -8.38 4.74
CA ALA A 156 83.00 -8.75 5.86
C ALA A 156 81.53 -8.32 5.68
N ALA A 157 81.23 -7.34 4.80
CA ALA A 157 79.88 -6.82 4.59
C ALA A 157 79.06 -7.63 3.56
N ALA A 158 79.70 -8.54 2.82
CA ALA A 158 79.12 -9.25 1.69
C ALA A 158 78.54 -10.64 2.03
N ALA A 159 78.12 -10.88 3.28
CA ALA A 159 77.39 -12.08 3.71
C ALA A 159 75.94 -12.11 3.19
N LYS A 160 75.73 -11.82 1.89
CA LYS A 160 74.45 -11.97 1.20
C LYS A 160 74.09 -13.45 1.15
N PHE A 161 73.04 -13.81 1.88
CA PHE A 161 72.55 -15.18 2.03
C PHE A 161 72.04 -15.75 0.70
N THR A 162 72.94 -16.35 -0.08
CA THR A 162 72.60 -17.18 -1.24
C THR A 162 71.85 -18.40 -0.75
N GLY A 163 70.65 -18.65 -1.27
CA GLY A 163 69.82 -19.79 -0.84
C GLY A 163 70.56 -21.13 -1.00
N LEU A 164 70.50 -21.97 0.04
CA LEU A 164 71.16 -23.28 0.06
C LEU A 164 70.75 -24.14 -1.15
N SER A 165 71.68 -24.96 -1.64
CA SER A 165 71.33 -25.98 -2.63
C SER A 165 70.35 -27.01 -2.05
N LYS A 166 69.63 -27.72 -2.92
CA LYS A 166 68.64 -28.75 -2.54
C LYS A 166 69.22 -29.77 -1.56
N GLU A 167 70.47 -30.18 -1.73
CA GLU A 167 71.12 -31.21 -0.92
C GLU A 167 71.59 -30.70 0.45
N GLU A 168 72.10 -29.47 0.52
CA GLU A 168 72.47 -28.82 1.77
C GLU A 168 71.23 -28.48 2.61
N LEU A 169 70.19 -27.96 1.95
CA LEU A 169 68.91 -27.65 2.58
C LEU A 169 68.25 -28.91 3.15
N LEU A 170 68.30 -30.05 2.43
CA LEU A 170 67.80 -31.33 2.95
C LEU A 170 68.61 -31.86 4.14
N LYS A 171 69.94 -31.67 4.18
CA LYS A 171 70.77 -32.05 5.33
C LYS A 171 70.40 -31.25 6.60
N VAL A 172 70.08 -29.97 6.47
CA VAL A 172 69.65 -29.12 7.61
C VAL A 172 68.18 -29.37 7.98
N ALA A 173 67.27 -29.40 7.00
CA ALA A 173 65.83 -29.56 7.21
C ALA A 173 65.43 -30.97 7.70
N GLY A 174 66.23 -31.99 7.37
CA GLY A 174 66.07 -33.36 7.89
C GLY A 174 66.49 -33.54 9.35
N SER A 175 67.06 -32.51 10.00
CA SER A 175 67.45 -32.61 11.41
C SER A 175 66.23 -32.82 12.33
N PRO A 176 66.32 -33.64 13.40
CA PRO A 176 65.17 -33.96 14.26
C PRO A 176 64.49 -32.75 14.90
N GLY A 177 65.23 -31.65 15.11
CA GLY A 177 64.66 -30.37 15.56
C GLY A 177 63.74 -29.76 14.51
N TRP A 178 64.25 -29.48 13.31
CA TRP A 178 63.46 -28.87 12.23
C TRP A 178 62.27 -29.71 11.80
N VAL A 179 62.41 -31.04 11.74
CA VAL A 179 61.28 -31.95 11.46
C VAL A 179 60.18 -31.81 12.50
N ARG A 180 60.51 -31.82 13.80
CA ARG A 180 59.54 -31.63 14.89
C ARG A 180 58.90 -30.24 14.85
N THR A 181 59.68 -29.18 14.66
CA THR A 181 59.18 -27.81 14.55
C THR A 181 58.19 -27.67 13.38
N ARG A 182 58.48 -28.27 12.21
CA ARG A 182 57.56 -28.25 11.06
C ARG A 182 56.25 -28.99 11.36
N TRP A 183 56.30 -30.14 12.02
CA TRP A 183 55.08 -30.85 12.45
C TRP A 183 54.25 -30.06 13.47
N VAL A 184 54.89 -29.40 14.44
CA VAL A 184 54.21 -28.53 15.41
C VAL A 184 53.57 -27.32 14.72
N LEU A 185 54.28 -26.64 13.81
CA LEU A 185 53.73 -25.52 13.04
C LEU A 185 52.57 -25.95 12.15
N LEU A 186 52.64 -27.12 11.52
CA LEU A 186 51.55 -27.68 10.71
C LEU A 186 50.31 -28.00 11.56
N LEU A 187 50.49 -28.59 12.74
CA LEU A 187 49.40 -28.85 13.69
C LEU A 187 48.79 -27.55 14.22
N LEU A 188 49.60 -26.55 14.57
CA LEU A 188 49.12 -25.23 14.97
C LEU A 188 48.36 -24.51 13.84
N PHE A 189 48.80 -24.66 12.59
CA PHE A 189 48.08 -24.15 11.42
C PHE A 189 46.70 -24.81 11.28
N TRP A 190 46.61 -26.14 11.35
CA TRP A 190 45.33 -26.85 11.25
C TRP A 190 44.40 -26.59 12.45
N LEU A 191 44.94 -26.45 13.66
CA LEU A 191 44.18 -26.04 14.85
C LEU A 191 43.68 -24.60 14.73
N GLY A 192 44.51 -23.68 14.22
CA GLY A 192 44.11 -22.31 13.94
C GLY A 192 43.04 -22.21 12.84
N TRP A 193 43.19 -22.98 11.75
CA TRP A 193 42.21 -23.08 10.68
C TRP A 193 40.87 -23.64 11.18
N LEU A 194 40.90 -24.74 11.96
CA LEU A 194 39.70 -25.32 12.56
C LEU A 194 39.07 -24.38 13.60
N GLY A 195 39.87 -23.62 14.34
CA GLY A 195 39.42 -22.56 15.24
C GLY A 195 38.74 -21.40 14.52
N MET A 196 39.27 -20.97 13.36
CA MET A 196 38.61 -19.96 12.50
C MET A 196 37.31 -20.50 11.89
N LEU A 197 37.28 -21.76 11.44
CA LEU A 197 36.08 -22.42 10.93
C LEU A 197 35.00 -22.50 12.01
N ALA A 198 35.35 -22.98 13.21
CA ALA A 198 34.45 -23.04 14.35
C ALA A 198 33.98 -21.64 14.79
N GLY A 199 34.86 -20.64 14.76
CA GLY A 199 34.52 -19.24 15.01
C GLY A 199 33.48 -18.70 14.02
N ALA A 200 33.68 -18.94 12.72
CA ALA A 200 32.73 -18.55 11.67
C ALA A 200 31.36 -19.23 11.85
N VAL A 201 31.34 -20.54 12.15
CA VAL A 201 30.10 -21.28 12.45
C VAL A 201 29.41 -20.73 13.70
N VAL A 202 30.16 -20.43 14.77
CA VAL A 202 29.60 -19.84 16.00
C VAL A 202 29.06 -18.43 15.77
N ILE A 203 29.67 -17.62 14.90
CA ILE A 203 29.13 -16.31 14.49
C ILE A 203 27.82 -16.49 13.74
N ILE A 204 27.75 -17.38 12.75
CA ILE A 204 26.52 -17.65 11.97
C ILE A 204 25.39 -18.19 12.86
N VAL A 205 25.69 -19.07 13.82
CA VAL A 205 24.70 -19.65 14.74
C VAL A 205 24.24 -18.66 15.83
N ARG A 206 25.06 -17.67 16.19
CA ARG A 206 24.70 -16.63 17.17
C ARG A 206 24.11 -15.36 16.54
N ALA A 207 24.27 -15.16 15.24
CA ALA A 207 23.66 -14.03 14.54
C ALA A 207 22.12 -14.14 14.62
N PRO A 208 21.40 -13.07 14.98
CA PRO A 208 19.95 -13.07 14.88
C PRO A 208 19.54 -13.25 13.42
N ARG A 209 18.56 -14.11 13.16
CA ARG A 209 17.97 -14.22 11.81
C ARG A 209 17.19 -12.96 11.51
N CYS A 210 17.33 -12.44 10.29
CA CYS A 210 16.41 -11.43 9.76
C CYS A 210 14.98 -11.99 9.78
N ARG A 211 14.00 -11.12 9.99
CA ARG A 211 12.57 -11.48 9.96
C ARG A 211 12.19 -11.89 8.54
N GLU A 212 11.62 -13.08 8.39
CA GLU A 212 11.17 -13.60 7.10
C GLU A 212 10.17 -12.63 6.46
N LEU A 213 10.34 -12.34 5.17
CA LEU A 213 9.48 -11.40 4.46
C LEU A 213 8.09 -12.03 4.26
N PRO A 214 7.01 -11.46 4.83
CA PRO A 214 5.67 -12.00 4.67
C PRO A 214 5.25 -11.94 3.20
N ALA A 215 4.58 -12.98 2.71
CA ALA A 215 4.11 -13.04 1.33
C ALA A 215 3.16 -11.87 1.02
N GLN A 216 3.56 -10.98 0.11
CA GLN A 216 2.78 -9.80 -0.25
C GLN A 216 1.92 -10.07 -1.49
N LYS A 217 0.61 -9.87 -1.36
CA LYS A 217 -0.32 -9.82 -2.50
C LYS A 217 -0.18 -8.46 -3.19
N TRP A 218 -0.48 -8.37 -4.49
CA TRP A 218 -0.05 -7.21 -5.30
C TRP A 218 -0.60 -5.85 -4.79
N TRP A 219 -1.80 -5.82 -4.20
CA TRP A 219 -2.43 -4.63 -3.62
C TRP A 219 -1.76 -4.13 -2.34
N HIS A 220 -0.93 -4.95 -1.67
CA HIS A 220 -0.15 -4.52 -0.50
C HIS A 220 0.98 -3.55 -0.90
N THR A 221 1.40 -3.57 -2.17
CA THR A 221 2.67 -2.96 -2.62
C THR A 221 2.59 -1.47 -2.99
N GLY A 222 1.44 -0.82 -2.82
CA GLY A 222 1.23 0.59 -3.16
C GLY A 222 -0.25 1.00 -3.17
N ALA A 223 -0.55 2.14 -3.78
CA ALA A 223 -1.91 2.70 -3.79
C ALA A 223 -2.83 2.07 -4.87
N LEU A 224 -4.13 2.07 -4.57
CA LEU A 224 -5.21 1.87 -5.53
C LEU A 224 -5.82 3.22 -5.93
N TYR A 225 -6.32 3.31 -7.16
CA TYR A 225 -6.81 4.57 -7.74
C TYR A 225 -8.17 4.34 -8.41
N ARG A 226 -9.21 5.04 -7.97
CA ARG A 226 -10.60 4.91 -8.45
C ARG A 226 -10.90 5.92 -9.56
N ILE A 227 -11.32 5.42 -10.72
CA ILE A 227 -11.93 6.21 -11.80
C ILE A 227 -13.42 5.88 -11.83
N GLY A 228 -14.27 6.81 -11.40
CA GLY A 228 -15.72 6.61 -11.37
C GLY A 228 -16.34 6.70 -12.76
N ASP A 229 -16.33 7.90 -13.34
CA ASP A 229 -16.75 8.15 -14.72
C ASP A 229 -15.53 8.29 -15.66
N LEU A 230 -15.63 7.68 -16.83
CA LEU A 230 -14.64 7.74 -17.90
C LEU A 230 -14.66 9.06 -18.68
N GLN A 231 -15.80 9.76 -18.78
CA GLN A 231 -15.88 11.06 -19.45
C GLN A 231 -15.19 12.14 -18.59
N ALA A 232 -15.64 12.30 -17.34
CA ALA A 232 -15.05 13.22 -16.37
C ALA A 232 -13.54 13.01 -16.17
N PHE A 233 -13.06 11.76 -16.06
CA PHE A 233 -11.63 11.47 -15.95
C PHE A 233 -10.82 11.86 -17.20
N GLN A 234 -11.39 11.79 -18.41
CA GLN A 234 -10.63 12.07 -19.65
C GLN A 234 -10.61 13.55 -20.02
N GLY A 235 -11.56 14.33 -19.49
CA GLY A 235 -11.89 15.68 -19.97
C GLY A 235 -12.97 15.63 -21.06
N HIS A 236 -13.44 16.81 -21.51
CA HIS A 236 -14.35 16.92 -22.66
C HIS A 236 -13.76 16.21 -23.89
N GLY A 237 -14.32 15.04 -24.23
CA GLY A 237 -13.72 14.11 -25.18
C GLY A 237 -14.50 12.81 -25.30
N SER A 238 -13.91 11.76 -25.88
CA SER A 238 -14.63 10.53 -26.24
C SER A 238 -15.00 9.62 -25.08
N GLY A 239 -14.50 9.84 -23.86
CA GLY A 239 -14.94 9.14 -22.65
C GLY A 239 -14.85 7.62 -22.68
N ASN A 240 -13.96 7.06 -23.51
CA ASN A 240 -13.96 5.65 -23.89
C ASN A 240 -12.71 4.91 -23.41
N LEU A 241 -12.74 3.58 -23.48
CA LEU A 241 -11.63 2.72 -23.04
C LEU A 241 -10.34 2.98 -23.83
N ALA A 242 -10.45 3.38 -25.11
CA ALA A 242 -9.32 3.79 -25.94
C ALA A 242 -8.61 5.05 -25.41
N GLY A 243 -9.35 6.06 -24.93
CA GLY A 243 -8.77 7.25 -24.32
C GLY A 243 -8.17 6.98 -22.93
N LEU A 244 -8.82 6.16 -22.10
CA LEU A 244 -8.25 5.69 -20.83
C LEU A 244 -6.92 4.95 -21.04
N LYS A 245 -6.81 4.11 -22.08
CA LYS A 245 -5.56 3.43 -22.45
C LYS A 245 -4.40 4.41 -22.70
N GLY A 246 -4.68 5.59 -23.26
CA GLY A 246 -3.71 6.68 -23.41
C GLY A 246 -3.29 7.34 -22.10
N ARG A 247 -4.14 7.34 -21.06
CA ARG A 247 -3.82 7.87 -19.73
C ARG A 247 -3.07 6.87 -18.83
N LEU A 248 -2.84 5.62 -19.27
CA LEU A 248 -2.08 4.63 -18.48
C LEU A 248 -0.62 5.03 -18.23
N ASP A 249 -0.02 5.89 -19.07
CA ASP A 249 1.31 6.48 -18.80
C ASP A 249 1.28 7.42 -17.59
N TYR A 250 0.21 8.21 -17.44
CA TYR A 250 0.03 9.06 -16.27
C TYR A 250 -0.12 8.25 -14.99
N LEU A 251 -0.96 7.22 -14.98
CA LEU A 251 -1.12 6.33 -13.82
C LEU A 251 0.21 5.62 -13.47
N SER A 252 1.00 5.23 -14.47
CA SER A 252 2.35 4.70 -14.23
C SER A 252 3.29 5.75 -13.61
N SER A 253 3.15 7.03 -13.96
CA SER A 253 3.90 8.13 -13.32
C SER A 253 3.51 8.33 -11.85
N LEU A 254 2.25 8.05 -11.49
CA LEU A 254 1.74 8.09 -10.11
C LEU A 254 2.16 6.87 -9.25
N LYS A 255 2.81 5.85 -9.84
CA LYS A 255 3.22 4.59 -9.18
C LYS A 255 2.08 3.76 -8.56
N VAL A 256 0.83 4.01 -8.97
CA VAL A 256 -0.33 3.23 -8.48
C VAL A 256 -0.25 1.78 -8.96
N LYS A 257 -0.70 0.84 -8.13
CA LYS A 257 -0.61 -0.61 -8.41
C LYS A 257 -1.86 -1.18 -9.05
N GLY A 258 -3.02 -0.62 -8.70
CA GLY A 258 -4.30 -1.02 -9.24
C GLY A 258 -5.14 0.18 -9.65
N LEU A 259 -5.77 0.06 -10.81
CA LEU A 259 -6.86 0.92 -11.24
C LEU A 259 -8.18 0.22 -10.88
N VAL A 260 -9.00 0.87 -10.06
CA VAL A 260 -10.43 0.53 -9.93
C VAL A 260 -11.18 1.34 -10.97
N LEU A 261 -11.73 0.65 -11.96
CA LEU A 261 -12.52 1.23 -13.03
C LEU A 261 -14.00 1.10 -12.69
N GLY A 262 -14.74 2.20 -12.78
CA GLY A 262 -16.15 2.28 -12.49
C GLY A 262 -17.03 1.42 -13.42
N PRO A 263 -18.33 1.33 -13.12
CA PRO A 263 -19.24 0.43 -13.82
C PRO A 263 -19.30 0.66 -15.34
N LEU A 264 -18.66 -0.24 -16.09
CA LEU A 264 -18.68 -0.24 -17.55
C LEU A 264 -19.92 -0.90 -18.14
N HIS A 265 -20.68 -1.63 -17.32
CA HIS A 265 -21.75 -2.48 -17.79
C HIS A 265 -23.00 -1.68 -18.16
N LYS A 266 -23.86 -2.31 -18.94
CA LYS A 266 -25.11 -1.71 -19.43
C LYS A 266 -26.16 -1.70 -18.33
N ASN A 267 -26.22 -0.60 -17.58
CA ASN A 267 -27.29 -0.31 -16.62
C ASN A 267 -28.34 0.62 -17.23
N GLN A 268 -29.61 0.25 -17.03
CA GLN A 268 -30.78 1.09 -17.25
C GLN A 268 -31.30 1.55 -15.88
N LYS A 269 -31.52 2.86 -15.69
CA LYS A 269 -31.90 3.44 -14.39
C LYS A 269 -33.08 2.68 -13.77
N ASP A 270 -32.84 2.11 -12.58
CA ASP A 270 -33.79 1.39 -11.74
C ASP A 270 -34.51 0.18 -12.39
N ASP A 271 -34.00 -0.31 -13.53
CA ASP A 271 -34.52 -1.51 -14.23
C ASP A 271 -33.58 -2.72 -14.07
N VAL A 272 -34.01 -3.67 -13.22
CA VAL A 272 -33.33 -4.95 -12.97
C VAL A 272 -33.28 -5.86 -14.21
N ALA A 273 -34.29 -5.80 -15.08
CA ALA A 273 -34.41 -6.69 -16.22
C ALA A 273 -33.50 -6.25 -17.38
N GLN A 274 -33.48 -4.96 -17.69
CA GLN A 274 -32.64 -4.38 -18.75
C GLN A 274 -31.17 -4.17 -18.35
N THR A 275 -30.86 -4.21 -17.06
CA THR A 275 -29.46 -4.17 -16.58
C THR A 275 -28.75 -5.49 -16.83
N ASP A 276 -27.67 -5.45 -17.60
CA ASP A 276 -26.80 -6.57 -17.97
C ASP A 276 -25.39 -6.27 -17.46
N LEU A 277 -24.84 -7.16 -16.63
CA LEU A 277 -23.52 -7.01 -15.99
C LEU A 277 -22.36 -7.63 -16.80
N LEU A 278 -22.68 -8.35 -17.88
CA LEU A 278 -21.72 -9.00 -18.78
C LEU A 278 -21.51 -8.17 -20.06
N GLN A 279 -22.54 -7.45 -20.52
CA GLN A 279 -22.45 -6.51 -21.64
C GLN A 279 -21.90 -5.14 -21.20
N ILE A 280 -20.80 -4.71 -21.82
CA ILE A 280 -20.31 -3.32 -21.74
C ILE A 280 -21.32 -2.38 -22.41
N ASP A 281 -21.56 -1.21 -21.81
CA ASP A 281 -22.34 -0.14 -22.43
C ASP A 281 -21.59 0.39 -23.68
N PRO A 282 -22.19 0.35 -24.89
CA PRO A 282 -21.54 0.80 -26.13
C PRO A 282 -21.00 2.23 -26.12
N ASN A 283 -21.44 3.09 -25.20
CA ASN A 283 -20.90 4.43 -25.01
C ASN A 283 -19.42 4.42 -24.53
N PHE A 284 -18.96 3.36 -23.87
CA PHE A 284 -17.58 3.26 -23.36
C PHE A 284 -16.62 2.53 -24.33
N GLY A 285 -17.13 1.70 -25.24
CA GLY A 285 -16.34 0.92 -26.21
C GLY A 285 -16.81 -0.53 -26.33
N SER A 286 -16.00 -1.38 -26.96
CA SER A 286 -16.30 -2.82 -27.10
C SER A 286 -15.53 -3.71 -26.10
N LYS A 287 -15.81 -5.02 -26.10
CA LYS A 287 -15.02 -5.98 -25.32
C LYS A 287 -13.56 -6.05 -25.79
N GLU A 288 -13.33 -5.92 -27.09
CA GLU A 288 -12.01 -5.91 -27.68
C GLU A 288 -11.19 -4.69 -27.22
N ASP A 289 -11.82 -3.52 -27.05
CA ASP A 289 -11.19 -2.34 -26.44
C ASP A 289 -10.81 -2.61 -24.97
N PHE A 290 -11.69 -3.28 -24.21
CA PHE A 290 -11.45 -3.63 -22.82
C PHE A 290 -10.30 -4.64 -22.67
N ASP A 291 -10.30 -5.72 -23.46
CA ASP A 291 -9.24 -6.73 -23.44
C ASP A 291 -7.89 -6.11 -23.90
N SER A 292 -7.93 -5.18 -24.86
CA SER A 292 -6.80 -4.35 -25.31
C SER A 292 -6.29 -3.39 -24.24
N LEU A 293 -7.17 -2.89 -23.36
CA LEU A 293 -6.83 -2.09 -22.18
C LEU A 293 -6.22 -2.96 -21.07
N LEU A 294 -6.81 -4.12 -20.74
CA LEU A 294 -6.27 -5.07 -19.75
C LEU A 294 -4.83 -5.48 -20.09
N GLN A 295 -4.56 -5.83 -21.35
CA GLN A 295 -3.20 -6.14 -21.82
C GLN A 295 -2.25 -4.96 -21.68
N SER A 296 -2.72 -3.73 -21.87
CA SER A 296 -1.91 -2.52 -21.82
C SER A 296 -1.60 -2.07 -20.38
N ALA A 297 -2.53 -2.26 -19.45
CA ALA A 297 -2.33 -2.06 -18.02
C ALA A 297 -1.33 -3.08 -17.46
N LYS A 298 -1.49 -4.37 -17.79
CA LYS A 298 -0.59 -5.45 -17.36
C LYS A 298 0.85 -5.25 -17.86
N LYS A 299 1.04 -4.75 -19.09
CA LYS A 299 2.37 -4.35 -19.62
C LYS A 299 3.06 -3.23 -18.82
N LYS A 300 2.33 -2.47 -18.01
CA LYS A 300 2.84 -1.40 -17.13
C LYS A 300 2.80 -1.79 -15.65
N SER A 301 2.57 -3.07 -15.35
CA SER A 301 2.38 -3.59 -13.99
C SER A 301 1.22 -2.95 -13.21
N ILE A 302 0.22 -2.41 -13.92
CA ILE A 302 -1.05 -1.91 -13.36
C ILE A 302 -2.07 -3.04 -13.48
N ARG A 303 -2.65 -3.44 -12.34
CA ARG A 303 -3.77 -4.39 -12.28
C ARG A 303 -5.09 -3.65 -12.45
N VAL A 304 -6.11 -4.31 -13.00
CA VAL A 304 -7.43 -3.68 -13.21
C VAL A 304 -8.49 -4.38 -12.38
N ILE A 305 -9.20 -3.58 -11.59
CA ILE A 305 -10.37 -3.95 -10.80
C ILE A 305 -11.60 -3.35 -11.48
N LEU A 306 -12.69 -4.11 -11.61
CA LEU A 306 -13.95 -3.63 -12.19
C LEU A 306 -15.02 -3.43 -11.11
N ASP A 307 -15.63 -2.26 -11.05
CA ASP A 307 -16.78 -2.01 -10.20
C ASP A 307 -18.05 -2.64 -10.81
N LEU A 308 -18.69 -3.56 -10.07
CA LEU A 308 -19.90 -4.28 -10.50
C LEU A 308 -21.18 -3.75 -9.83
N THR A 309 -21.16 -2.54 -9.27
CA THR A 309 -22.32 -1.90 -8.63
C THR A 309 -23.49 -1.82 -9.62
N PRO A 310 -24.56 -2.61 -9.44
CA PRO A 310 -25.40 -2.99 -10.56
C PRO A 310 -26.28 -1.85 -11.07
N ASN A 311 -26.87 -1.05 -10.18
CA ASN A 311 -27.77 0.06 -10.51
C ASN A 311 -27.10 1.44 -10.41
N TYR A 312 -25.91 1.61 -11.00
CA TYR A 312 -25.09 2.81 -10.81
C TYR A 312 -25.65 4.11 -11.39
N ARG A 313 -26.71 4.06 -12.20
CA ARG A 313 -27.48 5.24 -12.70
C ARG A 313 -28.81 5.42 -11.97
N GLY A 314 -29.13 4.57 -11.00
CA GLY A 314 -30.37 4.59 -10.23
C GLY A 314 -30.26 5.27 -8.87
N GLU A 315 -31.39 5.32 -8.15
CA GLU A 315 -31.47 6.00 -6.84
C GLU A 315 -31.02 5.11 -5.68
N ASN A 316 -31.08 3.78 -5.85
CA ASN A 316 -30.50 2.80 -4.95
C ASN A 316 -29.59 1.87 -5.75
N LEU A 317 -28.29 1.87 -5.42
CA LEU A 317 -27.25 1.14 -6.15
C LEU A 317 -27.48 -0.39 -6.27
N TRP A 318 -28.33 -0.96 -5.41
CA TRP A 318 -28.71 -2.38 -5.40
C TRP A 318 -30.11 -2.69 -5.92
N PHE A 319 -30.83 -1.66 -6.37
CA PHE A 319 -32.28 -1.66 -6.57
C PHE A 319 -33.06 -1.89 -5.27
N SER A 320 -34.18 -1.18 -5.07
CA SER A 320 -35.01 -1.33 -3.88
C SER A 320 -35.88 -2.61 -3.86
N THR A 321 -35.73 -3.50 -4.87
CA THR A 321 -36.43 -4.79 -4.97
C THR A 321 -35.55 -5.83 -5.68
N GLN A 322 -35.84 -7.12 -5.49
CA GLN A 322 -35.21 -8.25 -6.19
C GLN A 322 -33.69 -8.44 -5.96
N VAL A 323 -33.18 -8.01 -4.80
CA VAL A 323 -31.74 -8.06 -4.43
C VAL A 323 -31.11 -9.44 -4.68
N ASP A 324 -31.79 -10.55 -4.37
CA ASP A 324 -31.27 -11.92 -4.58
C ASP A 324 -31.08 -12.27 -6.07
N SER A 325 -31.93 -11.73 -6.96
CA SER A 325 -31.80 -11.88 -8.42
C SER A 325 -30.61 -11.07 -8.94
N VAL A 326 -30.40 -9.88 -8.38
CA VAL A 326 -29.28 -9.00 -8.69
C VAL A 326 -27.96 -9.60 -8.19
N ALA A 327 -27.95 -10.21 -7.01
CA ALA A 327 -26.80 -10.93 -6.47
C ALA A 327 -26.40 -12.15 -7.34
N THR A 328 -27.39 -12.87 -7.86
CA THR A 328 -27.15 -13.93 -8.88
C THR A 328 -26.50 -13.35 -10.14
N LYS A 329 -26.99 -12.22 -10.68
CA LYS A 329 -26.36 -11.54 -11.82
C LYS A 329 -24.92 -11.11 -11.53
N VAL A 330 -24.62 -10.63 -10.31
CA VAL A 330 -23.25 -10.27 -9.90
C VAL A 330 -22.36 -11.51 -9.89
N LYS A 331 -22.84 -12.64 -9.36
CA LYS A 331 -22.13 -13.92 -9.40
C LYS A 331 -21.76 -14.37 -10.83
N ASP A 332 -22.73 -14.36 -11.75
CA ASP A 332 -22.48 -14.73 -13.15
C ASP A 332 -21.44 -13.78 -13.80
N ALA A 333 -21.49 -12.49 -13.47
CA ALA A 333 -20.53 -11.50 -13.94
C ALA A 333 -19.13 -11.69 -13.35
N LEU A 334 -18.99 -12.07 -12.07
CA LEU A 334 -17.69 -12.38 -11.46
C LEU A 334 -16.98 -13.48 -12.26
N GLU A 335 -17.65 -14.59 -12.53
CA GLU A 335 -17.06 -15.71 -13.28
C GLU A 335 -16.68 -15.30 -14.72
N PHE A 336 -17.55 -14.55 -15.42
CA PHE A 336 -17.28 -14.04 -16.76
C PHE A 336 -16.07 -13.08 -16.82
N TRP A 337 -16.00 -12.12 -15.91
CA TRP A 337 -14.92 -11.13 -15.89
C TRP A 337 -13.60 -11.71 -15.35
N LEU A 338 -13.64 -12.74 -14.49
CA LEU A 338 -12.46 -13.51 -14.11
C LEU A 338 -11.88 -14.28 -15.30
N GLN A 339 -12.73 -14.87 -16.16
CA GLN A 339 -12.30 -15.51 -17.41
C GLN A 339 -11.74 -14.50 -18.42
N ALA A 340 -12.30 -13.27 -18.50
CA ALA A 340 -11.70 -12.16 -19.24
C ALA A 340 -10.35 -11.68 -18.62
N GLY A 341 -10.03 -12.11 -17.40
CA GLY A 341 -8.78 -11.83 -16.73
C GLY A 341 -8.75 -10.52 -15.94
N VAL A 342 -9.89 -10.00 -15.50
CA VAL A 342 -9.96 -8.88 -14.55
C VAL A 342 -9.33 -9.30 -13.21
N ASP A 343 -8.54 -8.43 -12.59
CA ASP A 343 -7.68 -8.74 -11.43
C ASP A 343 -8.36 -8.51 -10.07
N GLY A 344 -9.60 -7.99 -10.07
CA GLY A 344 -10.46 -7.92 -8.89
C GLY A 344 -11.76 -7.18 -9.16
N PHE A 345 -12.61 -7.04 -8.14
CA PHE A 345 -13.89 -6.35 -8.25
C PHE A 345 -14.12 -5.33 -7.14
N GLN A 346 -14.84 -4.26 -7.44
CA GLN A 346 -15.38 -3.33 -6.44
C GLN A 346 -16.90 -3.44 -6.37
N VAL A 347 -17.43 -3.33 -5.16
CA VAL A 347 -18.83 -3.43 -4.82
C VAL A 347 -19.15 -2.32 -3.82
N ARG A 348 -20.22 -1.52 -4.03
CA ARG A 348 -20.54 -0.32 -3.23
C ARG A 348 -21.90 -0.43 -2.52
N ASP A 349 -22.13 0.45 -1.54
CA ASP A 349 -23.33 0.59 -0.71
C ASP A 349 -23.84 -0.74 -0.13
N ILE A 350 -22.94 -1.55 0.42
CA ILE A 350 -23.28 -2.90 0.92
C ILE A 350 -24.32 -2.92 2.04
N GLU A 351 -24.60 -1.78 2.69
CA GLU A 351 -25.67 -1.63 3.69
C GLU A 351 -27.07 -1.72 3.07
N ASN A 352 -27.20 -1.36 1.78
CA ASN A 352 -28.44 -1.51 1.02
C ASN A 352 -28.62 -2.96 0.52
N LEU A 353 -27.61 -3.83 0.69
CA LEU A 353 -27.68 -5.25 0.35
C LEU A 353 -28.08 -6.07 1.59
N LYS A 354 -29.21 -6.78 1.49
CA LYS A 354 -29.68 -7.67 2.56
C LYS A 354 -28.73 -8.87 2.72
N ASP A 355 -28.34 -9.17 3.96
CA ASP A 355 -27.43 -10.28 4.31
C ASP A 355 -26.03 -10.17 3.67
N ALA A 356 -25.53 -8.93 3.49
CA ALA A 356 -24.30 -8.60 2.76
C ALA A 356 -23.05 -9.40 3.14
N SER A 357 -22.84 -9.72 4.43
CA SER A 357 -21.68 -10.53 4.87
C SER A 357 -21.67 -11.93 4.24
N SER A 358 -22.85 -12.52 3.98
CA SER A 358 -22.98 -13.83 3.34
C SER A 358 -22.67 -13.77 1.84
N PHE A 359 -23.18 -12.76 1.13
CA PHE A 359 -22.90 -12.59 -0.31
C PHE A 359 -21.44 -12.21 -0.56
N LEU A 360 -20.86 -11.33 0.27
CA LEU A 360 -19.43 -11.02 0.22
C LEU A 360 -18.57 -12.28 0.43
N ALA A 361 -18.96 -13.17 1.36
CA ALA A 361 -18.25 -14.42 1.57
C ALA A 361 -18.39 -15.40 0.37
N GLU A 362 -19.56 -15.48 -0.28
CA GLU A 362 -19.70 -16.26 -1.52
C GLU A 362 -18.79 -15.69 -2.63
N TRP A 363 -18.77 -14.37 -2.81
CA TRP A 363 -17.99 -13.70 -3.85
C TRP A 363 -16.48 -13.70 -3.57
N GLU A 364 -16.04 -13.61 -2.30
CA GLU A 364 -14.65 -13.85 -1.88
C GLU A 364 -14.23 -15.29 -2.23
N ASN A 365 -15.05 -16.29 -1.87
CA ASN A 365 -14.76 -17.69 -2.20
C ASN A 365 -14.67 -17.95 -3.72
N ILE A 366 -15.56 -17.36 -4.54
CA ILE A 366 -15.49 -17.46 -6.01
C ILE A 366 -14.20 -16.81 -6.54
N THR A 367 -13.93 -15.56 -6.17
CA THR A 367 -12.74 -14.84 -6.67
C THR A 367 -11.44 -15.53 -6.27
N LYS A 368 -11.32 -16.02 -5.03
CA LYS A 368 -10.17 -16.81 -4.56
C LYS A 368 -10.08 -18.18 -5.24
N GLY A 369 -11.21 -18.84 -5.51
CA GLY A 369 -11.27 -20.10 -6.24
C GLY A 369 -10.67 -20.02 -7.65
N PHE A 370 -10.74 -18.85 -8.31
CA PHE A 370 -10.01 -18.60 -9.56
C PHE A 370 -8.52 -18.29 -9.34
N SER A 371 -8.17 -17.47 -8.33
CA SER A 371 -6.79 -17.27 -7.88
C SER A 371 -6.71 -16.46 -6.59
N GLU A 372 -5.77 -16.81 -5.70
CA GLU A 372 -5.37 -16.00 -4.53
C GLU A 372 -5.08 -14.52 -4.84
N ASP A 373 -4.59 -14.28 -6.06
CA ASP A 373 -4.17 -12.98 -6.60
C ASP A 373 -5.36 -12.09 -7.05
N ARG A 374 -6.61 -12.56 -6.92
CA ARG A 374 -7.83 -11.77 -7.14
C ARG A 374 -8.22 -11.03 -5.86
N LEU A 375 -8.66 -9.79 -6.01
CA LEU A 375 -9.14 -8.95 -4.91
C LEU A 375 -10.64 -8.69 -5.01
N LEU A 376 -11.33 -8.68 -3.87
CA LEU A 376 -12.66 -8.07 -3.73
C LEU A 376 -12.52 -6.81 -2.86
N ILE A 377 -13.15 -5.72 -3.30
CA ILE A 377 -13.29 -4.47 -2.56
C ILE A 377 -14.76 -4.27 -2.21
N ALA A 378 -15.06 -4.18 -0.93
CA ALA A 378 -16.37 -3.78 -0.44
C ALA A 378 -16.35 -2.29 -0.03
N GLY A 379 -17.46 -1.61 -0.31
CA GLY A 379 -17.70 -0.21 0.01
C GLY A 379 -18.84 -0.07 1.02
N THR A 380 -18.64 0.80 2.00
CA THR A 380 -19.64 1.15 3.01
C THR A 380 -19.60 2.65 3.28
N ASN A 381 -20.76 3.28 3.41
CA ASN A 381 -20.90 4.66 3.88
C ASN A 381 -21.07 4.74 5.41
N SER A 382 -21.10 3.60 6.12
CA SER A 382 -21.11 3.53 7.57
C SER A 382 -19.80 4.00 8.19
N SER A 383 -19.93 4.77 9.27
CA SER A 383 -18.83 5.19 10.15
C SER A 383 -18.79 4.39 11.46
N ASP A 384 -19.63 3.36 11.62
CA ASP A 384 -19.60 2.49 12.80
C ASP A 384 -18.52 1.41 12.68
N LEU A 385 -17.59 1.40 13.64
CA LEU A 385 -16.54 0.40 13.74
C LEU A 385 -17.09 -1.01 13.96
N GLN A 386 -18.20 -1.19 14.68
CA GLN A 386 -18.75 -2.52 14.95
C GLN A 386 -19.34 -3.16 13.68
N GLN A 387 -20.16 -2.40 12.93
CA GLN A 387 -20.64 -2.82 11.60
C GLN A 387 -19.47 -3.15 10.66
N ILE A 388 -18.46 -2.27 10.57
CA ILE A 388 -17.24 -2.47 9.78
C ILE A 388 -16.51 -3.76 10.15
N VAL A 389 -16.31 -4.03 11.45
CA VAL A 389 -15.58 -5.21 11.92
C VAL A 389 -16.36 -6.49 11.64
N SER A 390 -17.68 -6.51 11.83
CA SER A 390 -18.50 -7.70 11.56
C SER A 390 -18.43 -8.17 10.10
N LEU A 391 -18.30 -7.25 9.14
CA LEU A 391 -18.08 -7.57 7.73
C LEU A 391 -16.70 -8.21 7.48
N LEU A 392 -15.68 -7.80 8.25
CA LEU A 392 -14.31 -8.32 8.23
C LEU A 392 -14.10 -9.56 9.13
N GLU A 393 -15.11 -10.01 9.87
CA GLU A 393 -15.10 -11.30 10.56
C GLU A 393 -15.47 -12.45 9.63
N SER A 394 -16.41 -12.23 8.71
CA SER A 394 -16.77 -13.22 7.69
C SER A 394 -15.76 -13.33 6.54
N ASN A 395 -15.02 -12.25 6.23
CA ASN A 395 -14.15 -12.15 5.05
C ASN A 395 -12.72 -11.76 5.46
N LYS A 396 -11.69 -12.41 4.90
CA LYS A 396 -10.29 -12.28 5.40
C LYS A 396 -9.31 -11.57 4.47
N ASP A 397 -9.54 -11.63 3.16
CA ASP A 397 -8.75 -10.94 2.13
C ASP A 397 -9.48 -9.73 1.53
N LEU A 398 -10.76 -9.56 1.86
CA LEU A 398 -11.62 -8.44 1.50
C LEU A 398 -11.02 -7.09 1.94
N LEU A 399 -10.84 -6.19 0.98
CA LEU A 399 -10.46 -4.81 1.22
C LEU A 399 -11.73 -3.97 1.43
N LEU A 400 -11.81 -3.21 2.53
CA LEU A 400 -12.99 -2.40 2.86
C LEU A 400 -12.70 -0.90 2.76
N THR A 401 -13.49 -0.17 1.96
CA THR A 401 -13.49 1.29 1.92
C THR A 401 -14.72 1.83 2.66
N SER A 402 -14.49 2.60 3.72
CA SER A 402 -15.55 3.10 4.62
C SER A 402 -15.57 4.63 4.72
N SER A 403 -16.57 5.19 5.39
CA SER A 403 -16.59 6.60 5.82
C SER A 403 -15.97 6.84 7.20
N TYR A 404 -15.37 5.80 7.81
CA TYR A 404 -14.89 5.84 9.20
C TYR A 404 -13.90 6.98 9.53
N LEU A 405 -13.17 7.47 8.52
CA LEU A 405 -12.23 8.59 8.67
C LEU A 405 -12.77 9.96 8.21
N SER A 406 -14.03 10.08 7.76
CA SER A 406 -14.61 11.37 7.34
C SER A 406 -15.23 12.19 8.46
N ASP A 407 -14.96 11.88 9.75
CA ASP A 407 -15.50 12.65 10.86
C ASP A 407 -14.93 14.08 10.91
N SER A 408 -15.87 15.03 10.92
CA SER A 408 -15.76 16.49 11.10
C SER A 408 -14.74 17.01 12.11
N SER A 409 -14.34 16.23 13.11
CA SER A 409 -13.58 16.73 14.27
C SER A 409 -12.06 16.91 14.02
N PHE A 410 -11.54 16.54 12.85
CA PHE A 410 -10.22 16.86 12.24
C PHE A 410 -9.05 17.29 13.15
N THR A 411 -8.80 16.58 14.24
CA THR A 411 -7.77 16.91 15.25
C THR A 411 -6.85 15.72 15.49
N GLY A 412 -5.55 15.99 15.72
CA GLY A 412 -4.53 14.95 15.79
C GLY A 412 -4.83 13.82 16.79
N GLU A 413 -5.32 14.15 18.00
CA GLU A 413 -5.69 13.13 18.99
C GLU A 413 -6.96 12.34 18.59
N HIS A 414 -7.92 12.95 17.90
CA HIS A 414 -9.11 12.25 17.42
C HIS A 414 -8.75 11.30 16.27
N THR A 415 -8.00 11.78 15.27
CA THR A 415 -7.50 10.95 14.17
C THR A 415 -6.60 9.82 14.66
N LYS A 416 -5.71 10.09 15.63
CA LYS A 416 -4.92 9.07 16.34
C LYS A 416 -5.81 8.03 17.03
N SER A 417 -6.87 8.47 17.73
CA SER A 417 -7.82 7.58 18.40
C SER A 417 -8.56 6.69 17.41
N LEU A 418 -9.13 7.25 16.33
CA LEU A 418 -9.80 6.50 15.27
C LEU A 418 -8.88 5.46 14.62
N VAL A 419 -7.69 5.87 14.17
CA VAL A 419 -6.70 4.96 13.55
C VAL A 419 -6.30 3.83 14.51
N THR A 420 -6.11 4.14 15.80
CA THR A 420 -5.73 3.15 16.82
C THR A 420 -6.88 2.18 17.13
N GLN A 421 -8.11 2.68 17.27
CA GLN A 421 -9.30 1.85 17.48
C GLN A 421 -9.54 0.90 16.31
N TYR A 422 -9.47 1.39 15.07
CA TYR A 422 -9.61 0.59 13.87
C TYR A 422 -8.56 -0.53 13.82
N LEU A 423 -7.27 -0.20 13.97
CA LEU A 423 -6.18 -1.18 13.93
C LEU A 423 -6.25 -2.21 15.07
N ASN A 424 -6.68 -1.81 16.26
CA ASN A 424 -6.90 -2.74 17.37
C ASN A 424 -8.05 -3.72 17.09
N ALA A 425 -9.10 -3.29 16.39
CA ALA A 425 -10.26 -4.12 16.07
C ALA A 425 -10.05 -5.02 14.84
N THR A 426 -9.31 -4.55 13.82
CA THR A 426 -8.89 -5.40 12.69
C THR A 426 -7.84 -6.42 13.09
N GLY A 427 -6.98 -6.07 14.06
CA GLY A 427 -5.81 -6.85 14.46
C GLY A 427 -4.82 -6.98 13.30
N ASN A 428 -4.22 -8.16 13.15
CA ASN A 428 -3.21 -8.45 12.12
C ASN A 428 -3.78 -8.61 10.68
N ARG A 429 -5.03 -8.21 10.41
CA ARG A 429 -5.62 -8.22 9.06
C ARG A 429 -4.98 -7.14 8.18
N TRP A 430 -4.91 -7.37 6.87
CA TRP A 430 -4.51 -6.33 5.94
C TRP A 430 -5.61 -5.27 5.82
N CYS A 431 -5.27 -4.02 6.11
CA CYS A 431 -6.21 -2.91 6.20
C CYS A 431 -6.26 -2.07 4.92
N SER A 432 -7.29 -1.24 4.79
CA SER A 432 -7.39 -0.23 3.74
C SER A 432 -7.74 1.14 4.28
N TRP A 433 -7.20 2.16 3.62
CA TRP A 433 -7.29 3.54 4.07
C TRP A 433 -7.87 4.44 2.98
N SER A 434 -9.06 4.95 3.25
CA SER A 434 -9.78 5.97 2.49
C SER A 434 -10.62 6.79 3.48
N LEU A 435 -11.04 8.00 3.11
CA LEU A 435 -12.03 8.76 3.90
C LEU A 435 -13.47 8.41 3.51
N SER A 436 -13.66 7.83 2.32
CA SER A 436 -14.97 7.46 1.81
C SER A 436 -14.89 6.24 0.90
N GLN A 437 -16.05 5.63 0.66
CA GLN A 437 -16.23 4.66 -0.42
C GLN A 437 -16.03 5.30 -1.81
N ALA A 438 -16.55 6.50 -2.03
CA ALA A 438 -16.56 7.21 -3.31
C ALA A 438 -16.51 8.75 -3.11
N GLY A 439 -16.25 9.49 -4.20
CA GLY A 439 -16.02 10.93 -4.16
C GLY A 439 -14.57 11.31 -3.84
N LEU A 440 -14.29 12.61 -3.77
CA LEU A 440 -12.95 13.18 -3.63
C LEU A 440 -12.66 13.62 -2.19
N LEU A 441 -11.40 13.54 -1.77
CA LEU A 441 -10.92 14.05 -0.47
C LEU A 441 -11.31 15.51 -0.24
N THR A 442 -11.32 16.34 -1.28
CA THR A 442 -11.71 17.77 -1.22
C THR A 442 -13.18 18.01 -0.86
N SER A 443 -14.04 16.99 -0.97
CA SER A 443 -15.46 17.07 -0.58
C SER A 443 -15.65 16.84 0.93
N PHE A 444 -14.66 16.22 1.59
CA PHE A 444 -14.68 15.93 3.02
C PHE A 444 -13.70 16.82 3.81
N LEU A 445 -12.58 17.24 3.21
CA LEU A 445 -11.48 17.94 3.87
C LEU A 445 -11.34 19.41 3.44
N PRO A 446 -11.02 20.32 4.38
CA PRO A 446 -10.52 21.65 4.04
C PRO A 446 -9.15 21.55 3.35
N ALA A 447 -8.87 22.48 2.43
CA ALA A 447 -7.72 22.42 1.52
C ALA A 447 -6.35 22.38 2.23
N GLN A 448 -6.26 22.95 3.44
CA GLN A 448 -5.08 22.95 4.29
C GLN A 448 -4.67 21.53 4.72
N LEU A 449 -5.65 20.68 5.06
CA LEU A 449 -5.40 19.34 5.59
C LEU A 449 -5.15 18.30 4.49
N LEU A 450 -5.46 18.60 3.23
CA LEU A 450 -5.34 17.64 2.12
C LEU A 450 -3.94 17.02 2.01
N ARG A 451 -2.87 17.81 2.19
CA ARG A 451 -1.48 17.32 2.16
C ARG A 451 -1.15 16.40 3.33
N LEU A 452 -1.65 16.71 4.53
CA LEU A 452 -1.48 15.89 5.73
C LEU A 452 -2.16 14.54 5.56
N TYR A 453 -3.40 14.53 5.09
CA TYR A 453 -4.14 13.30 4.84
C TYR A 453 -3.49 12.47 3.74
N GLN A 454 -3.00 13.08 2.66
CA GLN A 454 -2.24 12.37 1.63
C GLN A 454 -0.99 11.68 2.23
N LEU A 455 -0.17 12.39 3.02
CA LEU A 455 0.99 11.81 3.71
C LEU A 455 0.58 10.69 4.68
N MET A 456 -0.46 10.91 5.50
CA MET A 456 -0.97 9.96 6.47
C MET A 456 -1.45 8.66 5.80
N LEU A 457 -2.35 8.75 4.82
CA LEU A 457 -2.83 7.59 4.05
C LEU A 457 -1.66 6.83 3.40
N PHE A 458 -0.66 7.56 2.87
CA PHE A 458 0.55 6.95 2.31
C PHE A 458 1.53 6.35 3.34
N THR A 459 1.34 6.53 4.64
CA THR A 459 2.26 6.00 5.68
C THR A 459 1.59 5.10 6.73
N LEU A 460 0.27 5.05 6.82
CA LEU A 460 -0.49 4.07 7.63
C LEU A 460 -0.38 2.63 7.06
N PRO A 461 -0.38 1.58 7.92
CA PRO A 461 -0.20 0.18 7.51
C PRO A 461 -1.44 -0.38 6.79
N GLY A 462 -1.29 -0.85 5.55
CA GLY A 462 -2.42 -1.33 4.72
C GLY A 462 -2.30 -0.92 3.24
N THR A 463 -3.43 -0.74 2.55
CA THR A 463 -3.52 -0.24 1.17
C THR A 463 -4.28 1.09 1.13
N PRO A 464 -3.67 2.22 0.70
CA PRO A 464 -4.40 3.47 0.52
C PRO A 464 -5.19 3.46 -0.79
N VAL A 465 -6.42 3.97 -0.75
CA VAL A 465 -7.33 4.04 -1.90
C VAL A 465 -7.71 5.50 -2.14
N PHE A 466 -7.31 6.04 -3.28
CA PHE A 466 -7.61 7.41 -3.71
C PHE A 466 -8.61 7.41 -4.87
N SER A 467 -9.28 8.54 -5.06
CA SER A 467 -10.13 8.83 -6.21
C SER A 467 -9.39 9.74 -7.21
N TYR A 468 -9.74 9.68 -8.48
CA TYR A 468 -9.13 10.54 -9.50
C TYR A 468 -9.35 12.03 -9.19
N GLY A 469 -8.27 12.82 -9.21
CA GLY A 469 -8.30 14.23 -8.82
C GLY A 469 -7.83 14.50 -7.39
N ASP A 470 -7.76 13.50 -6.50
CA ASP A 470 -7.20 13.65 -5.15
C ASP A 470 -5.70 14.02 -5.16
N GLU A 471 -4.99 13.64 -6.22
CA GLU A 471 -3.56 13.89 -6.41
C GLU A 471 -3.27 15.33 -6.88
N ILE A 472 -4.22 16.01 -7.52
CA ILE A 472 -4.13 17.43 -7.89
C ILE A 472 -4.94 18.35 -6.97
N GLY A 473 -5.79 17.79 -6.09
CA GLY A 473 -6.72 18.55 -5.25
C GLY A 473 -7.91 19.13 -6.01
N LEU A 474 -8.48 18.34 -6.92
CA LEU A 474 -9.61 18.71 -7.78
C LEU A 474 -10.86 19.08 -6.95
N LYS A 475 -11.19 20.37 -6.86
CA LYS A 475 -12.37 20.84 -6.12
C LYS A 475 -13.59 20.93 -7.03
N ALA A 476 -14.44 19.91 -7.01
CA ALA A 476 -15.70 19.88 -7.76
C ALA A 476 -16.54 21.17 -7.59
N ALA A 477 -16.75 21.61 -6.35
CA ALA A 477 -17.54 22.80 -6.02
C ALA A 477 -16.86 24.15 -6.34
N ALA A 478 -15.60 24.16 -6.82
CA ALA A 478 -14.90 25.40 -7.16
C ALA A 478 -15.10 25.85 -8.62
N LEU A 479 -15.59 24.97 -9.50
CA LEU A 479 -15.81 25.26 -10.92
C LEU A 479 -17.32 25.21 -11.23
N PRO A 480 -17.97 26.36 -11.51
CA PRO A 480 -19.40 26.41 -11.78
C PRO A 480 -19.81 25.50 -12.93
N GLY A 481 -20.91 24.75 -12.75
CA GLY A 481 -21.48 23.86 -13.77
C GLY A 481 -20.97 22.42 -13.75
N GLN A 482 -19.94 22.07 -12.97
CA GLN A 482 -19.52 20.67 -12.82
C GLN A 482 -20.48 19.88 -11.91
N PRO A 483 -20.81 18.62 -12.25
CA PRO A 483 -21.55 17.73 -11.35
C PRO A 483 -20.64 17.28 -10.20
N VAL A 484 -21.12 17.40 -8.96
CA VAL A 484 -20.33 17.12 -7.74
C VAL A 484 -19.88 15.65 -7.66
N GLU A 485 -20.64 14.74 -8.25
CA GLU A 485 -20.39 13.30 -8.27
C GLU A 485 -19.37 12.87 -9.36
N ALA A 486 -19.19 13.68 -10.40
CA ALA A 486 -18.32 13.38 -11.55
C ALA A 486 -17.56 14.64 -12.05
N PRO A 487 -16.71 15.26 -11.21
CA PRO A 487 -15.98 16.48 -11.56
C PRO A 487 -14.93 16.24 -12.64
N VAL A 488 -14.81 17.17 -13.59
CA VAL A 488 -13.97 17.02 -14.78
C VAL A 488 -12.49 17.17 -14.44
N MET A 489 -11.68 16.17 -14.81
CA MET A 489 -10.26 16.13 -14.51
C MET A 489 -9.47 17.15 -15.34
N LEU A 490 -8.73 18.01 -14.65
CA LEU A 490 -8.02 19.15 -15.23
C LEU A 490 -6.63 18.73 -15.72
N TRP A 491 -6.54 18.16 -16.92
CA TRP A 491 -5.26 17.78 -17.52
C TRP A 491 -4.39 19.01 -17.86
N ASP A 492 -5.02 20.04 -18.39
CA ASP A 492 -4.45 21.33 -18.79
C ASP A 492 -5.51 22.45 -18.73
N GLU A 493 -5.12 23.67 -19.09
CA GLU A 493 -6.00 24.86 -19.07
C GLU A 493 -7.13 24.81 -20.12
N SER A 494 -7.06 23.89 -21.10
CA SER A 494 -8.11 23.68 -22.10
C SER A 494 -9.15 22.64 -21.68
N SER A 495 -8.90 21.90 -20.59
CA SER A 495 -9.74 20.79 -20.12
C SER A 495 -11.11 21.22 -19.58
N PHE A 496 -11.33 22.53 -19.36
CA PHE A 496 -12.62 23.11 -18.98
C PHE A 496 -12.97 24.32 -19.87
N PRO A 497 -13.43 24.09 -21.12
CA PRO A 497 -13.65 25.14 -22.11
C PRO A 497 -14.90 26.00 -21.82
N ASP A 498 -15.81 25.53 -20.96
CA ASP A 498 -17.09 26.16 -20.67
C ASP A 498 -16.96 27.52 -19.97
N ILE A 499 -15.87 27.75 -19.24
CA ILE A 499 -15.54 29.03 -18.60
C ILE A 499 -14.05 29.36 -18.84
N PRO A 500 -13.70 30.01 -19.97
CA PRO A 500 -12.33 30.35 -20.30
C PRO A 500 -11.64 31.18 -19.20
N GLY A 501 -10.48 30.71 -18.73
CA GLY A 501 -9.70 31.36 -17.68
C GLY A 501 -10.14 31.06 -16.23
N ALA A 502 -11.14 30.19 -16.01
CA ALA A 502 -11.50 29.73 -14.66
C ALA A 502 -10.51 28.71 -14.06
N VAL A 503 -9.65 28.10 -14.89
CA VAL A 503 -8.64 27.12 -14.49
C VAL A 503 -7.26 27.73 -14.69
N SER A 504 -6.46 27.79 -13.63
CA SER A 504 -5.06 28.21 -13.66
C SER A 504 -4.12 27.01 -13.70
N ALA A 505 -2.94 27.15 -14.31
CA ALA A 505 -1.92 26.10 -14.43
C ALA A 505 -1.69 25.26 -13.15
N ASN A 506 -1.63 25.88 -11.96
CA ASN A 506 -1.44 25.19 -10.68
C ASN A 506 -2.62 24.31 -10.23
N MET A 507 -3.78 24.36 -10.89
CA MET A 507 -4.89 23.41 -10.71
C MET A 507 -4.80 22.22 -11.66
N THR A 508 -3.89 22.25 -12.64
CA THR A 508 -3.82 21.26 -13.73
C THR A 508 -2.72 20.22 -13.50
N VAL A 509 -2.93 19.02 -14.04
CA VAL A 509 -1.90 17.95 -14.07
C VAL A 509 -0.61 18.43 -14.73
N LYS A 510 -0.71 19.25 -15.79
CA LYS A 510 0.45 19.83 -16.47
C LYS A 510 1.24 20.76 -15.54
N GLY A 511 0.62 21.84 -15.03
CA GLY A 511 1.32 22.83 -14.22
C GLY A 511 1.83 22.27 -12.88
N GLN A 512 1.08 21.37 -12.24
CA GLN A 512 1.59 20.66 -11.05
C GLN A 512 2.67 19.61 -11.36
N SER A 513 2.88 19.22 -12.63
CA SER A 513 4.05 18.41 -13.01
C SER A 513 5.30 19.27 -13.25
N GLU A 514 5.15 20.59 -13.40
CA GLU A 514 6.25 21.56 -13.52
C GLU A 514 6.62 22.16 -12.15
N ASP A 515 5.68 22.26 -11.21
CA ASP A 515 5.90 22.70 -9.82
C ASP A 515 6.30 21.54 -8.87
N PRO A 516 7.54 21.52 -8.33
CA PRO A 516 7.98 20.51 -7.37
C PRO A 516 7.34 20.67 -5.99
N GLY A 517 6.75 21.82 -5.66
CA GLY A 517 6.07 22.08 -4.39
C GLY A 517 4.59 21.67 -4.34
N SER A 518 4.06 21.10 -5.42
CA SER A 518 2.63 20.83 -5.65
C SER A 518 2.03 19.64 -4.86
N LEU A 519 0.74 19.38 -5.07
CA LEU A 519 0.08 18.16 -4.58
C LEU A 519 0.52 16.93 -5.39
N LEU A 520 0.61 17.07 -6.72
CA LEU A 520 0.98 15.99 -7.62
C LEU A 520 2.44 15.53 -7.45
N SER A 521 3.38 16.45 -7.17
CA SER A 521 4.76 16.09 -6.83
C SER A 521 4.81 15.30 -5.51
N LEU A 522 4.14 15.79 -4.47
CA LEU A 522 4.04 15.14 -3.16
C LEU A 522 3.44 13.73 -3.26
N PHE A 523 2.34 13.57 -4.02
CA PHE A 523 1.73 12.26 -4.27
C PHE A 523 2.73 11.30 -4.93
N ARG A 524 3.44 11.74 -5.98
CA ARG A 524 4.45 10.94 -6.69
C ARG A 524 5.65 10.58 -5.82
N GLN A 525 6.12 11.49 -4.97
CA GLN A 525 7.19 11.23 -4.00
C GLN A 525 6.72 10.18 -2.96
N LEU A 526 5.55 10.38 -2.34
CA LEU A 526 4.99 9.46 -1.34
C LEU A 526 4.74 8.06 -1.91
N SER A 527 4.21 7.96 -3.13
CA SER A 527 3.94 6.67 -3.77
C SER A 527 5.22 5.94 -4.21
N ASP A 528 6.23 6.66 -4.71
CA ASP A 528 7.53 6.09 -5.03
C ASP A 528 8.28 5.61 -3.77
N GLN A 529 8.28 6.39 -2.68
CA GLN A 529 8.81 5.99 -1.37
C GLN A 529 8.10 4.74 -0.83
N ARG A 530 6.77 4.74 -0.74
CA ARG A 530 6.00 3.56 -0.27
C ARG A 530 6.26 2.34 -1.15
N SER A 531 6.46 2.49 -2.46
CA SER A 531 6.71 1.36 -3.37
C SER A 531 8.08 0.68 -3.19
N LYS A 532 9.02 1.33 -2.47
CA LYS A 532 10.40 0.86 -2.24
C LYS A 532 10.64 0.46 -0.79
N GLU A 533 10.14 1.25 0.15
CA GLU A 533 10.53 1.17 1.56
C GLU A 533 9.74 0.10 2.32
N ARG A 534 10.44 -0.99 2.67
CA ARG A 534 9.87 -2.17 3.36
C ARG A 534 9.12 -1.82 4.64
N SER A 535 9.64 -0.86 5.41
CA SER A 535 9.01 -0.38 6.64
C SER A 535 7.68 0.35 6.38
N LEU A 536 7.53 1.06 5.25
CA LEU A 536 6.26 1.71 4.87
C LEU A 536 5.25 0.72 4.26
N LEU A 537 5.73 -0.32 3.58
CA LEU A 537 4.90 -1.43 3.11
C LEU A 537 4.33 -2.23 4.30
N HIS A 538 5.16 -3.09 4.90
CA HIS A 538 4.74 -4.13 5.83
C HIS A 538 5.42 -4.04 7.20
N GLY A 539 6.08 -2.91 7.51
CA GLY A 539 6.61 -2.62 8.83
C GLY A 539 5.52 -2.45 9.90
N ASP A 540 5.82 -2.88 11.12
CA ASP A 540 4.92 -2.73 12.28
C ASP A 540 4.69 -1.23 12.57
N PHE A 541 3.59 -0.91 13.26
CA PHE A 541 3.12 0.45 13.49
C PHE A 541 2.97 0.74 14.99
N HIS A 542 3.63 1.78 15.47
CA HIS A 542 3.58 2.21 16.87
C HIS A 542 3.26 3.70 16.99
N THR A 543 2.05 4.02 17.47
CA THR A 543 1.68 5.36 17.95
C THR A 543 2.32 5.63 19.30
N PHE A 544 2.61 6.90 19.61
CA PHE A 544 3.10 7.29 20.95
C PHE A 544 2.56 8.67 21.36
N SER A 545 2.95 9.14 22.54
CA SER A 545 2.51 10.42 23.11
C SER A 545 3.31 11.60 22.55
N SER A 546 2.62 12.63 22.06
CA SER A 546 3.21 13.84 21.47
C SER A 546 2.51 15.11 21.97
N GLY A 547 2.96 16.29 21.53
CA GLY A 547 2.30 17.56 21.84
C GLY A 547 0.82 17.58 21.44
N PRO A 548 -0.05 18.32 22.16
CA PRO A 548 -1.49 18.28 21.96
C PRO A 548 -1.88 18.73 20.55
N GLY A 549 -2.70 17.93 19.87
CA GLY A 549 -3.11 18.17 18.48
C GLY A 549 -2.16 17.61 17.41
N LEU A 550 -1.06 16.97 17.83
CA LEU A 550 -0.15 16.25 16.94
C LEU A 550 -0.47 14.75 16.89
N PHE A 551 -0.43 14.16 15.70
CA PHE A 551 -0.45 12.70 15.54
C PHE A 551 0.95 12.22 15.16
N SER A 552 1.57 11.40 16.03
CA SER A 552 2.94 10.89 15.84
C SER A 552 2.99 9.37 15.92
N TYR A 553 3.72 8.74 15.00
CA TYR A 553 3.90 7.29 14.97
C TYR A 553 5.17 6.84 14.23
N ILE A 554 5.60 5.62 14.52
CA ILE A 554 6.76 4.98 13.90
C ILE A 554 6.29 3.81 13.02
N ARG A 555 6.91 3.67 11.84
CA ARG A 555 6.88 2.46 11.01
C ARG A 555 8.29 1.86 10.97
N HIS A 556 8.43 0.59 11.37
CA HIS A 556 9.73 -0.11 11.34
C HIS A 556 9.60 -1.57 10.87
N TRP A 557 10.61 -2.08 10.17
CA TRP A 557 10.67 -3.48 9.77
C TRP A 557 12.06 -4.07 10.02
N ASP A 558 12.18 -4.90 11.06
CA ASP A 558 13.40 -5.66 11.35
C ASP A 558 14.65 -4.74 11.41
N GLN A 559 15.75 -5.09 10.74
CA GLN A 559 16.99 -4.30 10.67
C GLN A 559 17.01 -3.24 9.56
N ASN A 560 15.85 -2.90 8.97
CA ASN A 560 15.76 -1.95 7.85
C ASN A 560 15.55 -0.52 8.39
N GLU A 561 15.67 0.49 7.53
CA GLU A 561 15.42 1.91 7.85
C GLU A 561 14.05 2.09 8.53
N ARG A 562 14.04 2.85 9.63
CA ARG A 562 12.84 3.18 10.42
C ARG A 562 12.31 4.54 9.97
N PHE A 563 11.00 4.71 10.02
CA PHE A 563 10.34 5.97 9.66
C PHE A 563 9.54 6.51 10.85
N LEU A 564 9.69 7.81 11.11
CA LEU A 564 8.90 8.57 12.07
C LEU A 564 8.01 9.54 11.29
N VAL A 565 6.71 9.46 11.49
CA VAL A 565 5.73 10.42 10.96
C VAL A 565 5.26 11.31 12.10
N VAL A 566 5.25 12.62 11.85
CA VAL A 566 4.72 13.64 12.77
C VAL A 566 3.80 14.57 11.99
N LEU A 567 2.53 14.62 12.38
CA LEU A 567 1.49 15.40 11.69
C LEU A 567 0.91 16.45 12.65
N ASN A 568 1.13 17.74 12.36
CA ASN A 568 0.42 18.82 13.02
C ASN A 568 -0.91 19.08 12.30
N PHE A 569 -2.04 18.85 12.97
CA PHE A 569 -3.36 19.14 12.42
C PHE A 569 -3.80 20.60 12.66
N GLY A 570 -3.25 21.26 13.68
CA GLY A 570 -3.72 22.57 14.14
C GLY A 570 -3.19 23.77 13.34
N ASP A 571 -3.90 24.90 13.47
CA ASP A 571 -3.60 26.20 12.83
C ASP A 571 -2.40 26.94 13.48
N VAL A 572 -1.71 26.32 14.43
CA VAL A 572 -0.63 26.92 15.22
C VAL A 572 0.64 26.09 15.08
N GLY A 573 1.80 26.76 14.99
CA GLY A 573 3.10 26.09 14.97
C GLY A 573 3.47 25.58 16.36
N LEU A 574 3.69 24.26 16.49
CA LEU A 574 3.89 23.56 17.77
C LEU A 574 5.29 22.99 17.90
N SER A 575 5.77 22.84 19.13
CA SER A 575 6.91 21.95 19.43
C SER A 575 6.41 20.50 19.45
N ALA A 576 7.13 19.59 18.81
CA ALA A 576 6.68 18.21 18.62
C ALA A 576 6.48 17.45 19.95
N GLY A 577 7.30 17.76 20.97
CA GLY A 577 7.15 17.22 22.32
C GLY A 577 7.13 15.69 22.39
N LEU A 578 7.94 15.03 21.56
CA LEU A 578 7.88 13.58 21.32
C LEU A 578 8.27 12.78 22.57
N GLN A 579 7.29 12.14 23.23
CA GLN A 579 7.53 11.35 24.43
C GLN A 579 7.85 9.90 24.05
N ALA A 580 9.14 9.62 23.92
CA ALA A 580 9.65 8.29 23.55
C ALA A 580 9.55 7.23 24.66
N SER A 581 9.03 7.57 25.85
CA SER A 581 8.89 6.68 27.02
C SER A 581 8.00 5.47 26.76
N ASP A 582 7.01 5.63 25.88
CA ASP A 582 5.92 4.67 25.67
C ASP A 582 6.27 3.66 24.56
N LEU A 583 7.42 3.83 23.90
CA LEU A 583 7.86 3.02 22.77
C LEU A 583 8.59 1.76 23.23
N PRO A 584 8.40 0.61 22.54
CA PRO A 584 9.23 -0.57 22.78
C PRO A 584 10.68 -0.32 22.40
N ALA A 585 11.63 -1.03 23.01
CA ALA A 585 13.06 -0.87 22.75
C ALA A 585 13.45 -1.05 21.26
N SER A 586 12.67 -1.84 20.50
CA SER A 586 12.80 -2.03 19.05
C SER A 586 12.37 -0.82 18.20
N ALA A 587 11.64 0.13 18.78
CA ALA A 587 11.16 1.37 18.16
C ALA A 587 11.79 2.63 18.78
N SER A 588 12.89 2.47 19.53
CA SER A 588 13.65 3.57 20.13
C SER A 588 13.96 4.70 19.13
N LEU A 589 13.75 5.96 19.56
CA LEU A 589 14.03 7.16 18.76
C LEU A 589 15.48 7.64 18.97
N PRO A 590 16.19 8.04 17.90
CA PRO A 590 17.50 8.68 17.97
C PRO A 590 17.39 10.16 18.34
N THR A 591 18.52 10.82 18.61
CA THR A 591 18.57 12.29 18.80
C THR A 591 18.37 13.06 17.48
N LYS A 592 18.69 12.45 16.33
CA LYS A 592 18.53 13.04 15.00
C LYS A 592 17.91 12.05 14.00
N ALA A 593 17.08 12.56 13.09
CA ALA A 593 16.52 11.81 11.97
C ALA A 593 16.54 12.64 10.68
N ASP A 594 16.76 12.00 9.54
CA ASP A 594 16.81 12.65 8.22
C ASP A 594 15.39 13.05 7.78
N LEU A 595 15.20 14.28 7.30
CA LEU A 595 13.94 14.66 6.63
C LEU A 595 13.84 13.97 5.26
N VAL A 596 12.78 13.19 5.04
CA VAL A 596 12.50 12.57 3.74
C VAL A 596 11.56 13.45 2.91
N LEU A 597 10.46 13.93 3.51
CA LEU A 597 9.45 14.80 2.89
C LEU A 597 8.80 15.70 3.95
N SER A 598 8.41 16.92 3.56
CA SER A 598 7.48 17.78 4.31
C SER A 598 6.23 18.10 3.47
N THR A 599 5.07 18.26 4.12
CA THR A 599 3.88 18.83 3.48
C THR A 599 3.98 20.33 3.23
N GLN A 600 5.08 21.00 3.60
CA GLN A 600 5.32 22.43 3.32
C GLN A 600 6.68 22.67 2.65
N PRO A 601 6.72 23.49 1.58
CA PRO A 601 7.98 23.88 0.96
C PRO A 601 8.75 24.83 1.89
N GLY A 602 10.06 24.62 2.02
CA GLY A 602 10.95 25.49 2.80
C GLY A 602 11.92 24.77 3.74
N ARG A 603 11.76 23.45 3.94
CA ARG A 603 12.78 22.60 4.58
C ARG A 603 13.63 21.89 3.54
N GLU A 604 14.90 21.67 3.85
CA GLU A 604 15.82 20.92 2.99
C GLU A 604 15.63 19.41 3.20
N GLU A 605 15.09 18.72 2.19
CA GLU A 605 15.03 17.26 2.16
C GLU A 605 16.44 16.66 2.24
N GLY A 606 16.62 15.61 3.02
CA GLY A 606 17.91 15.02 3.38
C GLY A 606 18.62 15.68 4.57
N SER A 607 18.10 16.77 5.16
CA SER A 607 18.72 17.38 6.34
C SER A 607 18.43 16.61 7.65
N PRO A 608 19.43 16.41 8.53
CA PRO A 608 19.25 15.69 9.80
C PRO A 608 18.70 16.62 10.90
N LEU A 609 17.43 16.44 11.26
CA LEU A 609 16.71 17.27 12.24
C LEU A 609 16.85 16.73 13.67
N GLU A 610 17.03 17.63 14.65
CA GLU A 610 17.10 17.29 16.09
C GLU A 610 15.70 17.08 16.68
N LEU A 611 15.36 15.86 17.08
CA LEU A 611 13.99 15.50 17.49
C LEU A 611 13.54 16.21 18.78
N GLU A 612 14.45 16.44 19.73
CA GLU A 612 14.19 17.20 20.98
C GLU A 612 13.78 18.66 20.74
N ARG A 613 14.10 19.21 19.57
CA ARG A 613 13.91 20.63 19.21
C ARG A 613 13.04 20.81 17.97
N LEU A 614 12.36 19.75 17.55
CA LEU A 614 11.54 19.75 16.35
C LEU A 614 10.30 20.66 16.52
N LYS A 615 10.35 21.85 15.91
CA LYS A 615 9.18 22.72 15.71
C LYS A 615 8.52 22.38 14.37
N LEU A 616 7.19 22.26 14.39
CA LEU A 616 6.31 22.12 13.24
C LEU A 616 5.59 23.45 12.98
N GLU A 617 5.31 23.76 11.73
CA GLU A 617 4.44 24.89 11.35
C GLU A 617 2.94 24.47 11.31
N PRO A 618 1.99 25.43 11.25
CA PRO A 618 0.55 25.14 11.12
C PRO A 618 0.26 24.19 9.95
N HIS A 619 -0.50 23.13 10.18
CA HIS A 619 -0.78 22.07 9.17
C HIS A 619 0.46 21.41 8.52
N GLU A 620 1.60 21.36 9.20
CA GLU A 620 2.80 20.69 8.70
C GLU A 620 2.88 19.21 9.09
N GLY A 621 3.19 18.35 8.13
CA GLY A 621 3.44 16.92 8.30
C GLY A 621 4.83 16.57 7.80
N LEU A 622 5.59 15.84 8.61
CA LEU A 622 6.96 15.43 8.32
C LEU A 622 7.07 13.91 8.26
N LEU A 623 7.69 13.41 7.19
CA LEU A 623 8.19 12.05 7.10
C LEU A 623 9.70 12.07 7.36
N LEU A 624 10.13 11.50 8.48
CA LEU A 624 11.53 11.42 8.89
C LEU A 624 12.01 9.97 8.82
N ARG A 625 13.29 9.75 8.51
CA ARG A 625 13.93 8.42 8.44
C ARG A 625 15.13 8.33 9.37
N PHE A 626 15.36 7.16 9.96
CA PHE A 626 16.52 6.89 10.80
C PHE A 626 16.92 5.40 10.76
N PRO A 627 18.22 5.10 10.87
CA PRO A 627 18.72 3.74 10.76
C PRO A 627 18.32 2.87 11.96
N TYR A 628 18.35 1.55 11.75
CA TYR A 628 18.32 0.60 12.86
C TYR A 628 19.62 0.68 13.68
N VAL A 629 19.50 1.03 14.96
CA VAL A 629 20.59 0.91 15.95
C VAL A 629 20.38 -0.40 16.72
N ALA A 630 21.47 -1.17 16.87
CA ALA A 630 21.52 -2.49 17.50
C ALA A 630 21.98 -2.44 18.97
#